data_AF-A0A2P2KQ23-F1
#
_entry.id   AF-A0A2P2KQ23-F1
#
_cell.length_a   1.000
_cell.length_b   1.000
_cell.length_c   1.000
_cell.angle_alpha   90.00
_cell.angle_beta   90.00
_cell.angle_gamma   90.00
#
_symmetry.space_group_name_H-M   'P 1'
#
loop_
_entity.id
_entity.type
_entity.pdbx_description
1 polymer ?
#
loop_
_entity_poly.entity_id
_entity_poly.type
_entity_poly.pdbx_seq_one_letter_code
_entity_poly.pdbx_strand_id
1 'polypeptide(L)'
;MNGSIIYELDRPENAGLMKSTKILEKAKRQVDRIQPVSWADMIAVAGAEAVSISGGPTIPVALGRLDTMGPDAEGNLPQESLDALGLKQCFQRKGLSTQELVALSGAHTLGSKGFGSPIVFDNSYYKILLQKPWMSSGVMSSMIGLPSDHALVEDEECSRWIKKYADNENLFFEDFKKAYIKLVNCGARWRSL
;
A
#
# COMPACT_ATOMS: atom_id res chain seq x y z
N MET A 1 0.59 9.66 -8.18
CA MET A 1 -0.44 8.79 -8.77
C MET A 1 -1.12 9.53 -9.91
N ASN A 2 -1.30 8.90 -11.08
CA ASN A 2 -1.77 9.52 -12.33
C ASN A 2 -2.87 8.70 -13.03
N GLY A 3 -3.41 7.66 -12.40
CA GLY A 3 -4.46 6.81 -12.98
C GLY A 3 -3.98 5.82 -14.05
N SER A 4 -2.67 5.73 -14.34
CA SER A 4 -2.14 4.88 -15.42
C SER A 4 -2.49 3.39 -15.30
N ILE A 5 -2.69 2.91 -14.07
CA ILE A 5 -2.99 1.51 -13.75
C ILE A 5 -4.16 0.93 -14.53
N ILE A 6 -5.12 1.75 -14.96
CA ILE A 6 -6.26 1.30 -15.78
C ILE A 6 -5.84 0.76 -17.16
N TYR A 7 -4.64 1.13 -17.62
CA TYR A 7 -4.02 0.68 -18.86
C TYR A 7 -3.01 -0.47 -18.64
N GLU A 8 -2.81 -0.91 -17.40
CA GLU A 8 -1.69 -1.79 -17.01
C GLU A 8 -2.15 -3.06 -16.28
N LEU A 9 -3.45 -3.35 -16.28
CA LEU A 9 -4.06 -4.44 -15.50
C LEU A 9 -3.67 -5.85 -15.98
N ASP A 10 -3.13 -5.97 -17.19
CA ASP A 10 -2.64 -7.20 -17.80
C ASP A 10 -1.19 -7.53 -17.41
N ARG A 11 -0.48 -6.57 -16.80
CA ARG A 11 0.90 -6.77 -16.35
C ARG A 11 0.98 -7.76 -15.17
N PRO A 12 1.99 -8.66 -15.14
CA PRO A 12 2.13 -9.66 -14.07
C PRO A 12 2.14 -9.07 -12.66
N GLU A 13 2.79 -7.93 -12.45
CA GLU A 13 2.89 -7.25 -11.16
C GLU A 13 1.55 -6.68 -10.65
N ASN A 14 0.57 -6.54 -11.55
CA ASN A 14 -0.79 -6.05 -11.25
C ASN A 14 -1.83 -7.18 -11.17
N ALA A 15 -1.38 -8.45 -11.23
CA ALA A 15 -2.25 -9.61 -11.20
C ALA A 15 -3.21 -9.57 -9.99
N GLY A 16 -4.51 -9.72 -10.27
CA GLY A 16 -5.58 -9.68 -9.27
C GLY A 16 -6.32 -8.35 -9.16
N LEU A 17 -5.73 -7.23 -9.63
CA LEU A 17 -6.35 -5.90 -9.51
C LEU A 17 -7.57 -5.70 -10.43
N MET A 18 -7.75 -6.54 -11.45
CA MET A 18 -8.90 -6.44 -12.37
C MET A 18 -10.25 -6.52 -11.63
N LYS A 19 -10.37 -7.35 -10.59
CA LYS A 19 -11.63 -7.47 -9.82
C LYS A 19 -11.92 -6.18 -9.06
N SER A 20 -10.93 -5.66 -8.33
CA SER A 20 -11.04 -4.41 -7.57
C SER A 20 -11.31 -3.21 -8.48
N THR A 21 -10.68 -3.17 -9.65
CA THR A 21 -10.88 -2.08 -10.62
C THR A 21 -12.31 -2.08 -11.18
N LYS A 22 -12.93 -3.24 -11.42
CA LYS A 22 -14.35 -3.32 -11.82
C LYS A 22 -15.31 -2.83 -10.73
N ILE A 23 -14.98 -3.07 -9.46
CA ILE A 23 -15.75 -2.53 -8.33
C ILE A 23 -15.62 -1.00 -8.32
N LEU A 24 -14.37 -0.51 -8.44
CA LEU A 24 -14.08 0.91 -8.43
C LEU A 24 -14.72 1.63 -9.62
N GLU A 25 -14.76 1.01 -10.80
CA GLU A 25 -15.44 1.55 -11.99
C GLU A 25 -16.94 1.78 -11.74
N LYS A 26 -17.62 0.83 -11.09
CA LYS A 26 -19.04 0.99 -10.75
C LYS A 26 -19.27 2.18 -9.81
N ALA A 27 -18.42 2.33 -8.80
CA ALA A 27 -18.48 3.46 -7.88
C ALA A 27 -18.17 4.78 -8.61
N LYS A 28 -17.12 4.80 -9.43
CA LYS A 28 -16.73 5.97 -10.23
C LYS A 28 -17.87 6.44 -11.14
N ARG A 29 -18.58 5.54 -11.83
CA ARG A 29 -19.75 5.89 -12.67
C ARG A 29 -20.86 6.59 -11.89
N GLN A 30 -21.02 6.29 -10.60
CA GLN A 30 -22.01 6.97 -9.76
C GLN A 30 -21.51 8.37 -9.36
N VAL A 31 -20.23 8.49 -8.97
CA VAL A 31 -19.60 9.77 -8.63
C VAL A 31 -19.60 10.72 -9.84
N ASP A 32 -19.24 10.22 -11.02
CA ASP A 32 -19.15 11.00 -12.26
C ASP A 32 -20.51 11.61 -12.69
N ARG A 33 -21.64 11.03 -12.26
CA ARG A 33 -22.97 11.60 -12.50
C ARG A 33 -23.23 12.87 -11.70
N ILE A 34 -22.51 13.05 -10.59
CA ILE A 34 -22.59 14.23 -9.72
C ILE A 34 -21.49 15.21 -10.14
N GLN A 35 -20.25 14.74 -10.19
CA GLN A 35 -19.10 15.52 -10.60
C GLN A 35 -18.05 14.57 -11.21
N PRO A 36 -17.64 14.79 -12.47
CA PRO A 36 -16.58 13.99 -13.07
C PRO A 36 -15.28 14.08 -12.27
N VAL A 37 -14.72 12.92 -11.92
CA VAL A 37 -13.43 12.81 -11.22
C VAL A 37 -12.41 12.05 -12.07
N SER A 38 -11.13 12.24 -11.79
CA SER A 38 -10.08 11.42 -12.41
C SER A 38 -10.03 10.02 -11.80
N TRP A 39 -9.51 9.04 -12.55
CA TRP A 39 -9.14 7.75 -11.98
C TRP A 39 -8.07 7.89 -10.91
N ALA A 40 -7.12 8.80 -11.09
CA ALA A 40 -6.10 9.11 -10.10
C ALA A 40 -6.71 9.52 -8.74
N ASP A 41 -7.72 10.39 -8.73
CA ASP A 41 -8.44 10.76 -7.51
C ASP A 41 -9.28 9.59 -6.98
N MET A 42 -10.00 8.89 -7.86
CA MET A 42 -10.85 7.76 -7.46
C MET A 42 -10.06 6.67 -6.73
N ILE A 43 -8.86 6.32 -7.23
CA ILE A 43 -7.99 5.29 -6.64
C ILE A 43 -7.44 5.76 -5.29
N ALA A 44 -6.94 7.00 -5.22
CA ALA A 44 -6.35 7.54 -3.99
C ALA A 44 -7.40 7.65 -2.87
N VAL A 45 -8.61 8.12 -3.19
CA VAL A 45 -9.71 8.21 -2.22
C VAL A 45 -10.17 6.82 -1.79
N ALA A 46 -10.42 5.91 -2.73
CA ALA A 46 -10.92 4.58 -2.38
C ALA A 46 -9.94 3.78 -1.51
N GLY A 47 -8.63 3.93 -1.73
CA GLY A 47 -7.63 3.31 -0.86
C GLY A 47 -7.63 3.92 0.55
N ALA A 48 -7.74 5.24 0.69
CA ALA A 48 -7.86 5.92 1.97
C ALA A 48 -9.14 5.50 2.74
N GLU A 49 -10.27 5.43 2.05
CA GLU A 49 -11.54 4.97 2.62
C GLU A 49 -11.48 3.50 3.05
N ALA A 50 -10.84 2.63 2.25
CA ALA A 50 -10.65 1.23 2.61
C ALA A 50 -9.84 1.07 3.90
N VAL A 51 -8.79 1.88 4.09
CA VAL A 51 -8.01 1.90 5.35
C VAL A 51 -8.88 2.34 6.52
N SER A 52 -9.62 3.45 6.37
CA SER A 52 -10.46 3.99 7.44
C SER A 52 -11.59 3.03 7.84
N ILE A 53 -12.29 2.44 6.88
CA ILE A 53 -13.40 1.49 7.14
C ILE A 53 -12.88 0.20 7.79
N SER A 54 -11.63 -0.18 7.53
CA SER A 54 -10.99 -1.34 8.15
C SER A 54 -10.49 -1.05 9.58
N GLY A 55 -10.73 0.14 10.13
CA GLY A 55 -10.32 0.53 11.49
C GLY A 55 -9.00 1.31 11.57
N GLY A 56 -8.38 1.61 10.43
CA GLY A 56 -7.17 2.42 10.35
C GLY A 56 -7.42 3.94 10.47
N PRO A 57 -6.38 4.76 10.28
CA PRO A 57 -6.50 6.20 10.37
C PRO A 57 -7.34 6.78 9.23
N THR A 58 -8.03 7.89 9.49
CA THR A 58 -8.58 8.75 8.43
C THR A 58 -7.45 9.46 7.69
N ILE A 59 -7.43 9.35 6.37
CA ILE A 59 -6.37 9.91 5.52
C ILE A 59 -6.96 11.01 4.63
N PRO A 60 -6.62 12.29 4.85
CA PRO A 60 -7.11 13.38 4.00
C PRO A 60 -6.42 13.35 2.64
N VAL A 61 -7.16 12.95 1.61
CA VAL A 61 -6.67 12.92 0.21
C VAL A 61 -7.05 14.23 -0.48
N ALA A 62 -6.04 15.01 -0.90
CA ALA A 62 -6.26 16.15 -1.78
C ALA A 62 -6.81 15.69 -3.13
N LEU A 63 -7.74 16.43 -3.72
CA LEU A 63 -8.37 16.13 -5.02
C LEU A 63 -7.85 17.05 -6.12
N GLY A 64 -8.16 16.73 -7.37
CA GLY A 64 -7.78 17.50 -8.55
C GLY A 64 -6.64 16.89 -9.35
N ARG A 65 -6.32 15.60 -9.14
CA ARG A 65 -5.30 14.91 -9.94
C ARG A 65 -5.75 14.79 -11.40
N LEU A 66 -4.80 14.91 -12.31
CA LEU A 66 -4.99 14.68 -13.73
C LEU A 66 -4.68 13.23 -14.07
N ASP A 67 -5.56 12.61 -14.86
CA ASP A 67 -5.28 11.30 -15.45
C ASP A 67 -4.22 11.44 -16.56
N THR A 68 -3.39 10.42 -16.67
CA THR A 68 -2.59 10.19 -17.87
C THR A 68 -3.46 9.60 -18.99
N MET A 69 -2.96 9.66 -20.23
CA MET A 69 -3.64 9.14 -21.43
C MET A 69 -3.11 7.76 -21.87
N GLY A 70 -2.21 7.15 -21.10
CA GLY A 70 -1.61 5.85 -21.41
C GLY A 70 -0.83 5.27 -20.23
N PRO A 71 -0.26 4.06 -20.40
CA PRO A 71 0.46 3.37 -19.33
C PRO A 71 1.79 4.04 -19.00
N ASP A 72 2.24 3.88 -17.76
CA ASP A 72 3.61 4.18 -17.34
C ASP A 72 4.56 3.05 -17.78
N ALA A 73 5.88 3.30 -17.72
CA ALA A 73 6.89 2.28 -17.99
C ALA A 73 6.80 1.10 -17.00
N GLU A 74 7.17 -0.10 -17.46
CA GLU A 74 7.28 -1.30 -16.62
C GLU A 74 8.44 -1.20 -15.61
N GLY A 75 8.48 -2.12 -14.64
CA GLY A 75 9.57 -2.21 -13.67
C GLY A 75 9.55 -1.15 -12.57
N ASN A 76 8.41 -0.48 -12.39
CA ASN A 76 8.22 0.58 -11.40
C ASN A 76 7.70 0.10 -10.03
N LEU A 77 7.30 -1.18 -9.92
CA LEU A 77 6.87 -1.84 -8.68
C LEU A 77 7.99 -2.73 -8.10
N PRO A 78 8.14 -2.78 -6.76
CA PRO A 78 9.08 -3.69 -6.13
C PRO A 78 8.65 -5.14 -6.31
N GLN A 79 9.62 -6.05 -6.53
CA GLN A 79 9.34 -7.49 -6.55
C GLN A 79 9.24 -8.04 -5.13
N GLU A 80 8.40 -9.06 -4.93
CA GLU A 80 8.18 -9.69 -3.61
C GLU A 80 9.41 -10.42 -3.06
N SER A 81 10.40 -10.71 -3.91
CA SER A 81 11.65 -11.39 -3.59
C SER A 81 12.83 -10.45 -3.29
N LEU A 82 12.64 -9.12 -3.37
CA LEU A 82 13.70 -8.16 -3.06
C LEU A 82 14.13 -8.25 -1.59
N ASP A 83 15.42 -8.06 -1.34
CA ASP A 83 15.94 -7.86 0.00
C ASP A 83 15.66 -6.43 0.50
N ALA A 84 16.02 -6.15 1.76
CA ALA A 84 15.79 -4.84 2.36
C ALA A 84 16.52 -3.70 1.62
N LEU A 85 17.73 -3.96 1.09
CA LEU A 85 18.48 -2.95 0.34
C LEU A 85 17.75 -2.58 -0.95
N GLY A 86 17.31 -3.58 -1.71
CA GLY A 86 16.53 -3.40 -2.95
C GLY A 86 15.22 -2.66 -2.69
N LEU A 87 14.49 -3.01 -1.63
CA LEU A 87 13.27 -2.32 -1.23
C LEU A 87 13.53 -0.85 -0.86
N LYS A 88 14.55 -0.58 -0.04
CA LYS A 88 14.96 0.79 0.31
C LYS A 88 15.28 1.60 -0.94
N GLN A 89 16.06 1.05 -1.87
CA GLN A 89 16.40 1.72 -3.13
C GLN A 89 15.17 2.02 -3.99
N CYS A 90 14.22 1.08 -4.09
CA CYS A 90 12.95 1.29 -4.80
C CYS A 90 12.14 2.45 -4.22
N PHE A 91 12.02 2.52 -2.89
CA PHE A 91 11.27 3.56 -2.21
C PHE A 91 12.00 4.91 -2.26
N GLN A 92 13.33 4.92 -2.10
CA GLN A 92 14.15 6.13 -2.22
C GLN A 92 14.05 6.77 -3.61
N ARG A 93 13.97 5.97 -4.70
CA ARG A 93 13.72 6.51 -6.05
C ARG A 93 12.38 7.24 -6.18
N LYS A 94 11.41 6.95 -5.30
CA LYS A 94 10.12 7.65 -5.19
C LYS A 94 10.15 8.75 -4.11
N GLY A 95 11.32 9.07 -3.57
CA GLY A 95 11.49 10.06 -2.50
C GLY A 95 11.00 9.61 -1.13
N LEU A 96 10.80 8.31 -0.91
CA LEU A 96 10.35 7.73 0.35
C LEU A 96 11.54 7.20 1.17
N SER A 97 11.56 7.54 2.45
CA SER A 97 12.56 7.10 3.43
C SER A 97 12.34 5.65 3.87
N THR A 98 13.32 5.09 4.59
CA THR A 98 13.19 3.76 5.21
C THR A 98 12.01 3.68 6.19
N GLN A 99 11.76 4.74 6.97
CA GLN A 99 10.61 4.79 7.87
C GLN A 99 9.28 4.70 7.10
N GLU A 100 9.18 5.43 5.99
CA GLU A 100 7.96 5.47 5.16
C GLU A 100 7.75 4.14 4.42
N LEU A 101 8.84 3.48 3.99
CA LEU A 101 8.79 2.09 3.51
C LEU A 101 8.17 1.17 4.56
N VAL A 102 8.73 1.13 5.77
CA VAL A 102 8.24 0.24 6.84
C VAL A 102 6.80 0.57 7.25
N ALA A 103 6.44 1.85 7.28
CA ALA A 103 5.07 2.27 7.54
C ALA A 103 4.14 1.72 6.44
N LEU A 104 4.42 1.97 5.17
CA LEU A 104 3.59 1.54 4.04
C LEU A 104 3.47 0.01 3.94
N SER A 105 4.52 -0.74 4.26
CA SER A 105 4.48 -2.21 4.34
C SER A 105 3.46 -2.73 5.36
N GLY A 106 3.10 -1.94 6.38
CA GLY A 106 2.04 -2.27 7.34
C GLY A 106 0.68 -2.54 6.70
N ALA A 107 0.43 -2.07 5.47
CA ALA A 107 -0.77 -2.42 4.72
C ALA A 107 -0.93 -3.93 4.47
N HIS A 108 0.15 -4.72 4.57
CA HIS A 108 0.08 -6.18 4.50
C HIS A 108 -0.66 -6.84 5.67
N THR A 109 -1.05 -6.08 6.71
CA THR A 109 -2.02 -6.56 7.73
C THR A 109 -3.38 -6.88 7.11
N LEU A 110 -3.72 -6.25 5.98
CA LEU A 110 -4.94 -6.54 5.24
C LEU A 110 -4.74 -7.65 4.19
N GLY A 111 -5.81 -8.41 3.98
CA GLY A 111 -5.88 -9.44 2.94
C GLY A 111 -5.19 -10.75 3.31
N SER A 112 -4.63 -11.42 2.32
CA SER A 112 -4.32 -12.86 2.42
C SER A 112 -2.84 -13.16 2.69
N LYS A 113 -2.06 -12.22 3.23
CA LYS A 113 -0.65 -12.44 3.58
C LYS A 113 -0.45 -13.15 4.92
N GLY A 114 -1.54 -13.38 5.66
CA GLY A 114 -1.55 -14.16 6.91
C GLY A 114 -1.19 -13.35 8.15
N PHE A 115 -1.13 -12.02 8.04
CA PHE A 115 -0.95 -11.13 9.17
C PHE A 115 -2.30 -10.79 9.78
N GLY A 116 -2.54 -11.20 11.02
CA GLY A 116 -3.72 -10.80 11.79
C GLY A 116 -5.06 -11.14 11.11
N SER A 117 -6.05 -10.27 11.29
CA SER A 117 -7.34 -10.38 10.63
C SER A 117 -7.28 -9.75 9.23
N PRO A 118 -7.76 -10.43 8.18
CA PRO A 118 -7.62 -9.95 6.80
C PRO A 118 -8.43 -8.68 6.47
N ILE A 119 -9.28 -8.22 7.40
CA ILE A 119 -10.19 -7.09 7.22
C ILE A 119 -10.03 -6.00 8.29
N VAL A 120 -9.07 -6.15 9.19
CA VAL A 120 -8.81 -5.15 10.26
C VAL A 120 -7.45 -4.52 10.00
N PHE A 121 -7.43 -3.20 9.86
CA PHE A 121 -6.20 -2.44 9.73
C PHE A 121 -5.69 -2.11 11.13
N ASP A 122 -4.70 -2.87 11.59
CA ASP A 122 -4.07 -2.77 12.90
C ASP A 122 -2.54 -2.92 12.77
N ASN A 123 -1.82 -2.96 13.89
CA ASN A 123 -0.37 -3.18 13.88
C ASN A 123 0.05 -4.67 13.92
N SER A 124 -0.84 -5.62 13.59
CA SER A 124 -0.56 -7.07 13.62
C SER A 124 0.57 -7.48 12.69
N TYR A 125 0.71 -6.83 11.53
CA TYR A 125 1.85 -7.01 10.62
C TYR A 125 3.20 -6.99 11.36
N TYR A 126 3.44 -5.96 12.17
CA TYR A 126 4.70 -5.78 12.87
C TYR A 126 4.87 -6.77 14.03
N LYS A 127 3.80 -6.98 14.81
CA LYS A 127 3.82 -7.92 15.95
C LYS A 127 4.14 -9.34 15.51
N ILE A 128 3.55 -9.79 14.39
CA ILE A 128 3.75 -11.13 13.85
C ILE A 128 5.12 -11.25 13.18
N LEU A 129 5.61 -10.22 12.49
CA LEU A 129 6.97 -10.24 11.92
C LEU A 129 8.05 -10.47 12.98
N LEU A 130 7.86 -9.95 14.19
CA LEU A 130 8.80 -10.17 15.30
C LEU A 130 8.70 -11.58 15.92
N GLN A 131 7.64 -12.35 15.62
CA GLN A 131 7.39 -13.68 16.16
C GLN A 131 7.84 -14.76 15.17
N LYS A 132 9.11 -15.15 15.26
CA LYS A 132 9.65 -16.30 14.53
C LYS A 132 9.28 -17.61 15.26
N PRO A 133 9.01 -18.72 14.54
CA PRO A 133 8.95 -18.87 13.08
C PRO A 133 7.60 -18.44 12.47
N TRP A 134 7.61 -17.92 11.24
CA TRP A 134 6.42 -17.44 10.51
C TRP A 134 5.61 -18.56 9.83
N MET A 135 5.13 -19.52 10.63
CA MET A 135 4.32 -20.64 10.12
C MET A 135 2.83 -20.40 10.36
N SER A 136 2.01 -20.60 9.32
CA SER A 136 0.54 -20.64 9.48
C SER A 136 0.09 -21.97 10.06
N SER A 137 -0.86 -21.96 10.99
CA SER A 137 -1.43 -23.17 11.62
C SER A 137 -2.47 -23.91 10.75
N GLY A 138 -2.53 -23.61 9.45
CA GLY A 138 -3.51 -24.14 8.50
C GLY A 138 -3.15 -25.52 7.90
N VAL A 139 -4.16 -26.16 7.28
CA VAL A 139 -4.10 -27.50 6.64
C VAL A 139 -3.07 -27.59 5.50
N MET A 140 -2.66 -26.44 4.96
CA MET A 140 -1.43 -26.31 4.20
C MET A 140 -0.51 -25.37 4.98
N SER A 141 0.69 -25.82 5.32
CA SER A 141 1.73 -24.96 5.91
C SER A 141 2.14 -23.91 4.88
N SER A 142 1.44 -22.78 4.86
CA SER A 142 1.84 -21.59 4.11
C SER A 142 2.60 -20.66 5.06
N MET A 143 3.68 -20.09 4.55
CA MET A 143 4.48 -19.11 5.28
C MET A 143 3.67 -17.82 5.45
N ILE A 144 3.70 -17.21 6.63
CA ILE A 144 3.10 -15.89 6.85
C ILE A 144 4.04 -14.83 6.28
N GLY A 145 3.50 -13.92 5.46
CA GLY A 145 4.25 -12.87 4.80
C GLY A 145 5.05 -13.33 3.58
N LEU A 146 5.69 -12.37 2.92
CA LEU A 146 6.53 -12.56 1.75
C LEU A 146 8.03 -12.57 2.12
N PRO A 147 8.91 -13.10 1.25
CA PRO A 147 10.37 -13.00 1.46
C PRO A 147 10.84 -11.56 1.72
N SER A 148 10.27 -10.59 1.01
CA SER A 148 10.51 -9.16 1.22
C SER A 148 10.09 -8.67 2.61
N ASP A 149 8.96 -9.14 3.16
CA ASP A 149 8.55 -8.79 4.52
C ASP A 149 9.55 -9.31 5.56
N HIS A 150 10.03 -10.54 5.37
CA HIS A 150 11.05 -11.13 6.25
C HIS A 150 12.38 -10.38 6.13
N ALA A 151 12.79 -10.00 4.91
CA ALA A 151 14.00 -9.23 4.71
C ALA A 151 13.98 -7.89 5.47
N LEU A 152 12.83 -7.22 5.55
CA LEU A 152 12.70 -5.98 6.31
C LEU A 152 12.94 -6.16 7.81
N VAL A 153 12.53 -7.29 8.41
CA VAL A 153 12.74 -7.51 9.85
C VAL A 153 14.19 -7.88 10.20
N GLU A 154 14.94 -8.46 9.25
CA GLU A 154 16.36 -8.77 9.41
C GLU A 154 17.27 -7.55 9.23
N ASP A 155 16.82 -6.51 8.51
CA ASP A 155 17.57 -5.27 8.33
C ASP A 155 17.53 -4.40 9.60
N GLU A 156 18.68 -3.93 10.06
CA GLU A 156 18.82 -3.22 11.34
C GLU A 156 17.97 -1.94 11.42
N GLU A 157 17.96 -1.14 10.36
CA GLU A 157 17.23 0.14 10.33
C GLU A 157 15.73 -0.09 10.23
N CYS A 158 15.30 -1.01 9.37
CA CYS A 158 13.90 -1.39 9.23
C CYS A 158 13.36 -2.01 10.53
N SER A 159 14.13 -2.91 11.15
CA SER A 159 13.77 -3.58 12.42
C SER A 159 13.54 -2.59 13.56
N ARG A 160 14.29 -1.47 13.60
CA ARG A 160 14.05 -0.39 14.59
C ARG A 160 12.66 0.24 14.43
N TRP A 161 12.19 0.46 13.20
CA TRP A 161 10.84 0.97 12.94
C TRP A 161 9.76 -0.08 13.17
N ILE A 162 10.00 -1.34 12.77
CA ILE A 162 9.08 -2.46 13.00
C ILE A 162 8.79 -2.60 14.51
N LYS A 163 9.82 -2.56 15.36
CA LYS A 163 9.65 -2.64 16.82
C LYS A 163 8.81 -1.47 17.36
N LYS A 164 9.11 -0.24 16.93
CA LYS A 164 8.32 0.94 17.34
C LYS A 164 6.85 0.83 16.96
N TYR A 165 6.55 0.35 15.75
CA TYR A 165 5.17 0.20 15.27
C TYR A 165 4.45 -1.00 15.92
N ALA A 166 5.17 -2.08 16.24
CA ALA A 166 4.62 -3.19 17.01
C ALA A 166 4.21 -2.77 18.44
N ASP A 167 5.01 -1.90 19.07
CA ASP A 167 4.76 -1.40 20.42
C ASP A 167 3.71 -0.28 20.48
N ASN A 168 3.55 0.48 19.38
CA ASN A 168 2.69 1.67 19.36
C ASN A 168 1.90 1.77 18.04
N GLU A 169 0.65 1.31 18.07
CA GLU A 169 -0.26 1.36 16.94
C GLU A 169 -0.63 2.79 16.51
N ASN A 170 -0.78 3.71 17.47
CA ASN A 170 -1.08 5.11 17.16
C ASN A 170 0.07 5.78 16.39
N LEU A 171 1.32 5.46 16.75
CA LEU A 171 2.50 5.93 16.00
C LEU A 171 2.50 5.36 14.58
N PHE A 172 2.21 4.06 14.43
CA PHE A 172 2.06 3.45 13.11
C PHE A 172 0.98 4.15 12.28
N PHE A 173 -0.20 4.39 12.84
CA PHE A 173 -1.30 5.05 12.13
C PHE A 173 -0.94 6.46 11.68
N GLU A 174 -0.32 7.26 12.56
CA GLU A 174 0.09 8.62 12.21
C GLU A 174 1.14 8.67 11.10
N ASP A 175 2.11 7.76 11.13
CA ASP A 175 3.16 7.70 10.12
C ASP A 175 2.68 7.06 8.82
N PHE A 176 1.81 6.04 8.87
CA PHE A 176 1.14 5.46 7.71
C PHE A 176 0.32 6.51 6.97
N LYS A 177 -0.47 7.32 7.69
CA LYS A 177 -1.25 8.42 7.10
C LYS A 177 -0.36 9.36 6.29
N LYS A 178 0.76 9.82 6.88
CA LYS A 178 1.70 10.74 6.21
C LYS A 178 2.37 10.08 4.99
N ALA A 179 2.84 8.85 5.16
CA ALA A 179 3.49 8.10 4.09
C ALA A 179 2.53 7.80 2.93
N TYR A 180 1.27 7.46 3.22
CA TYR A 180 0.22 7.26 2.22
C TYR A 180 -0.03 8.53 1.41
N ILE A 181 -0.23 9.68 2.08
CA ILE A 181 -0.44 10.97 1.39
C ILE A 181 0.73 11.27 0.45
N LYS A 182 1.97 11.07 0.92
CA LYS A 182 3.17 11.27 0.11
C LYS A 182 3.23 10.31 -1.07
N LEU A 183 2.90 9.03 -0.86
CA LEU A 183 2.85 8.00 -1.92
C LEU A 183 1.84 8.36 -3.01
N VAL A 184 0.60 8.68 -2.65
CA VAL A 184 -0.44 8.98 -3.66
C VAL A 184 -0.18 10.31 -4.38
N ASN A 185 0.55 11.24 -3.76
CA ASN A 185 0.96 12.50 -4.38
C ASN A 185 2.24 12.38 -5.23
N CYS A 186 3.03 11.31 -5.07
CA CYS A 186 4.25 11.09 -5.84
C CYS A 186 3.96 11.08 -7.34
N GLY A 187 4.58 11.98 -8.09
CA GLY A 187 4.40 12.12 -9.55
C GLY A 187 2.99 12.56 -9.98
N ALA A 188 2.12 12.97 -9.05
CA ALA A 188 0.79 13.48 -9.40
C ALA A 188 0.91 14.85 -10.11
N ARG A 189 0.14 15.01 -11.18
CA ARG A 189 -0.10 16.30 -11.82
C ARG A 189 -1.46 16.81 -11.37
N TRP A 190 -1.55 18.10 -11.11
CA TRP A 190 -2.76 18.72 -10.55
C TRP A 190 -3.36 19.69 -11.56
N ARG A 191 -4.69 19.82 -11.56
CA ARG A 191 -5.34 20.95 -12.21
C ARG A 191 -4.83 22.23 -11.53
N SER A 192 -4.38 23.20 -12.33
CA SER A 192 -4.09 24.54 -11.83
C SER A 192 -5.40 25.14 -11.32
N LEU A 193 -5.33 25.78 -10.15
CA LEU A 193 -6.41 26.62 -9.62
C LEU A 193 -6.65 27.83 -10.52
#